data_AF-A0A3D5LIA1-F1
#
_entry.id   AF-A0A3D5LIA1-F1
#
_cell.length_a   1.000
_cell.length_b   1.000
_cell.length_c   1.000
_cell.angle_alpha   90.00
_cell.angle_beta   90.00
_cell.angle_gamma   90.00
#
_symmetry.space_group_name_H-M   'P 1'
#
loop_
_entity.id
_entity.type
_entity.pdbx_description
1 polymer ?
#
loop_
_entity_poly.entity_id
_entity_poly.type
_entity_poly.pdbx_seq_one_letter_code
_entity_poly.pdbx_strand_id
1 'polypeptide(L)'
;ETDITKESLWKHLPQYDYIFCIAVFHHLPTKKDQLFVLNQIKRHLKPRGKILITAWNLWQPKYLKYHFDLKTKLQNPHFVYIPFQGKPRFCFAMTTPYLKKLLESVNLKLKVKKSPHNYILN
;
A
#
# COMPACT_ATOMS: atom_id res chain seq x y z
N GLU A 1 5.88 6.03 15.11
CA GLU A 1 6.22 5.15 13.98
C GLU A 1 7.06 5.93 12.97
N THR A 2 7.95 5.26 12.25
CA THR A 2 8.82 5.90 11.25
C THR A 2 8.03 6.16 9.97
N ASP A 3 8.13 7.37 9.43
CA ASP A 3 7.43 7.79 8.21
C ASP A 3 8.23 7.44 6.96
N ILE A 4 7.88 6.32 6.32
CA ILE A 4 8.53 5.80 5.11
C ILE A 4 8.31 6.65 3.86
N THR A 5 7.56 7.76 3.95
CA THR A 5 7.38 8.70 2.82
C THR A 5 8.50 9.75 2.76
N LYS A 6 9.40 9.79 3.75
CA LYS A 6 10.51 10.74 3.82
C LYS A 6 11.73 10.25 3.04
N GLU A 7 12.15 11.02 2.03
CA GLU A 7 13.34 10.72 1.22
C GLU A 7 14.63 10.56 2.03
N SER A 8 14.77 11.30 3.13
CA SER A 8 15.94 11.22 4.00
C SER A 8 16.19 9.82 4.58
N LEU A 9 15.17 8.98 4.69
CA LEU A 9 15.29 7.60 5.16
C LEU A 9 15.82 6.65 4.07
N TRP A 10 15.59 6.98 2.81
CA TRP A 10 15.93 6.12 1.68
C TRP A 10 17.30 6.45 1.08
N LYS A 11 17.69 7.72 1.06
CA LYS A 11 18.86 8.21 0.29
C LYS A 11 20.19 7.49 0.55
N HIS A 12 20.35 6.91 1.74
CA HIS A 12 21.59 6.25 2.18
C HIS A 12 21.52 4.72 2.11
N LEU A 13 20.38 4.15 1.73
CA LEU A 13 20.21 2.72 1.71
C LEU A 13 20.91 2.11 0.48
N PRO A 14 21.55 0.93 0.63
CA PRO A 14 22.06 0.18 -0.51
C PRO A 14 20.92 -0.51 -1.27
N GLN A 15 21.26 -1.22 -2.34
CA GLN A 15 20.34 -2.14 -2.98
C GLN A 15 20.30 -3.49 -2.25
N TYR A 16 19.11 -4.12 -2.25
CA TYR A 16 18.83 -5.39 -1.59
C TYR A 16 18.39 -6.46 -2.60
N ASP A 17 18.70 -7.71 -2.29
CA ASP A 17 18.23 -8.88 -3.04
C ASP A 17 16.74 -9.17 -2.78
N TYR A 18 16.26 -8.83 -1.59
CA TYR A 18 14.88 -9.05 -1.14
C TYR A 18 14.33 -7.81 -0.43
N ILE A 19 13.13 -7.37 -0.81
CA ILE A 19 12.43 -6.25 -0.15
C ILE A 19 11.02 -6.70 0.26
N PHE A 20 10.66 -6.42 1.52
CA PHE A 20 9.37 -6.75 2.10
C PHE A 20 8.64 -5.48 2.55
N CYS A 21 7.39 -5.31 2.11
CA CYS A 21 6.48 -4.26 2.55
C CYS A 21 5.19 -4.93 3.05
N ILE A 22 5.19 -5.37 4.31
CA ILE A 22 4.16 -6.28 4.83
C ILE A 22 3.14 -5.50 5.64
N ALA A 23 1.88 -5.48 5.20
CA ALA A 23 0.76 -4.82 5.88
C ALA A 23 1.00 -3.32 6.17
N VAL A 24 1.82 -2.64 5.37
CA VAL A 24 2.08 -1.20 5.51
C VAL A 24 1.44 -0.39 4.38
N PHE A 25 1.39 -0.95 3.16
CA PHE A 25 1.09 -0.17 1.96
C PHE A 25 -0.30 0.51 1.96
N HIS A 26 -1.28 -0.06 2.67
CA HIS A 26 -2.62 0.51 2.82
C HIS A 26 -2.69 1.67 3.82
N HIS A 27 -1.60 2.00 4.54
CA HIS A 27 -1.53 3.20 5.36
C HIS A 27 -1.06 4.43 4.59
N LEU A 28 -0.58 4.28 3.35
CA LEU A 28 -0.14 5.39 2.52
C LEU A 28 -1.36 6.16 1.98
N PRO A 29 -1.56 7.42 2.40
CA PRO A 29 -2.83 8.12 2.22
C PRO A 29 -3.04 8.64 0.80
N THR A 30 -1.96 9.00 0.11
CA THR A 30 -2.05 9.61 -1.21
C THR A 30 -1.42 8.74 -2.29
N LYS A 31 -1.89 8.90 -3.53
CA LYS A 31 -1.25 8.31 -4.71
C LYS A 31 0.22 8.74 -4.81
N LYS A 32 0.55 9.97 -4.42
CA LYS A 32 1.92 10.49 -4.41
C LYS A 32 2.81 9.66 -3.49
N ASP A 33 2.36 9.39 -2.26
CA ASP A 33 3.12 8.61 -1.28
C ASP A 33 3.29 7.16 -1.72
N GLN A 34 2.23 6.57 -2.28
CA GLN A 34 2.26 5.21 -2.81
C GLN A 34 3.25 5.07 -3.98
N LEU A 35 3.21 6.00 -4.94
CA LEU A 35 4.17 6.04 -6.04
C LEU A 35 5.60 6.30 -5.56
N PHE A 36 5.76 7.20 -4.58
CA PHE A 36 7.05 7.47 -3.97
C PHE A 36 7.65 6.19 -3.37
N VAL A 37 6.91 5.50 -2.50
CA VAL A 37 7.38 4.25 -1.87
C VAL A 37 7.67 3.18 -2.90
N LEU A 38 6.83 3.00 -3.93
CA LEU A 38 7.08 2.03 -5.01
C LEU A 38 8.35 2.38 -5.81
N ASN A 39 8.59 3.65 -6.11
CA ASN A 39 9.82 4.10 -6.77
C ASN A 39 11.05 3.86 -5.90
N GLN A 40 10.96 4.11 -4.59
CA GLN A 40 12.06 3.82 -3.67
C GLN A 40 12.34 2.33 -3.58
N ILE A 41 11.31 1.48 -3.49
CA ILE A 41 11.45 0.02 -3.55
C ILE A 41 12.16 -0.40 -4.84
N LYS A 42 11.74 0.14 -5.99
CA LYS A 42 12.36 -0.14 -7.29
C LYS A 42 13.84 0.28 -7.34
N ARG A 43 14.17 1.47 -6.84
CA ARG A 43 15.54 2.01 -6.81
C ARG A 43 16.48 1.16 -5.96
N HIS A 44 15.97 0.63 -4.85
CA HIS A 44 16.74 -0.16 -3.87
C HIS A 44 16.64 -1.66 -4.11
N LEU A 45 16.01 -2.12 -5.18
CA LEU A 45 16.03 -3.53 -5.57
C LEU A 45 17.21 -3.79 -6.51
N LYS A 46 18.02 -4.79 -6.20
CA LYS A 46 19.06 -5.27 -7.13
C LYS A 46 18.42 -5.86 -8.41
N PRO A 47 19.17 -5.91 -9.53
CA PRO A 47 18.75 -6.69 -10.69
C PRO A 47 18.40 -8.13 -10.28
N ARG A 48 17.25 -8.63 -10.74
CA ARG A 48 16.70 -9.96 -10.38
C ARG A 48 16.33 -10.15 -8.90
N GLY A 49 16.35 -9.09 -8.09
CA GLY A 49 15.86 -9.13 -6.72
C GLY A 49 14.35 -9.44 -6.67
N LYS A 50 13.87 -9.84 -5.49
CA LYS A 50 12.46 -10.19 -5.25
C LYS A 50 11.79 -9.19 -4.32
N ILE A 51 10.54 -8.86 -4.63
CA ILE A 51 9.71 -7.97 -3.81
C ILE A 51 8.50 -8.77 -3.31
N LEU A 52 8.13 -8.55 -2.06
CA LEU A 52 6.81 -8.93 -1.54
C LEU A 52 6.15 -7.72 -0.89
N ILE A 53 5.03 -7.27 -1.46
CA ILE A 53 4.17 -6.24 -0.86
C ILE A 53 2.85 -6.89 -0.46
N THR A 54 2.39 -6.63 0.76
CA THR A 54 1.04 -7.01 1.20
C THR A 54 0.27 -5.81 1.73
N ALA A 55 -1.03 -5.79 1.42
CA ALA A 55 -1.97 -4.78 1.90
C ALA A 55 -3.28 -5.45 2.30
N TRP A 56 -3.98 -4.93 3.30
CA TRP A 56 -5.25 -5.52 3.72
C TRP A 56 -6.30 -5.41 2.61
N ASN A 57 -7.09 -6.47 2.44
CA ASN A 57 -8.33 -6.41 1.68
C ASN A 57 -9.42 -5.78 2.54
N LEU A 58 -9.56 -4.46 2.45
CA LEU A 58 -10.55 -3.70 3.22
C LEU A 58 -11.98 -3.80 2.63
N TRP A 59 -12.15 -4.56 1.54
CA TRP A 59 -13.45 -4.89 0.94
C TRP A 59 -14.00 -6.24 1.41
N GLN A 60 -13.36 -6.90 2.38
CA GLN A 60 -13.88 -8.14 2.97
C GLN A 60 -15.08 -7.87 3.90
N PRO A 61 -15.99 -8.84 4.11
CA PRO A 61 -17.25 -8.62 4.84
C PRO A 61 -17.09 -7.92 6.20
N LYS A 62 -16.07 -8.31 6.99
CA LYS A 62 -15.76 -7.71 8.30
C LYS A 62 -15.56 -6.19 8.26
N TYR A 63 -15.09 -5.63 7.14
CA TYR A 63 -14.76 -4.22 7.00
C TYR A 63 -15.77 -3.40 6.20
N LEU A 64 -16.75 -4.04 5.53
CA LEU A 64 -17.73 -3.34 4.68
C LEU A 64 -18.49 -2.24 5.43
N LYS A 65 -18.83 -2.47 6.71
CA LYS A 65 -19.53 -1.48 7.54
C LYS A 65 -18.78 -0.14 7.69
N TYR A 66 -17.45 -0.12 7.56
CA TYR A 66 -16.65 1.10 7.65
C TYR A 66 -16.64 1.92 6.35
N HIS A 67 -17.27 1.43 5.28
CA HIS A 67 -17.42 2.17 4.03
C HIS A 67 -18.69 3.04 3.99
N PHE A 68 -19.58 2.93 4.98
CA PHE A 68 -20.83 3.69 5.03
C PHE A 68 -20.70 5.11 5.58
N ASP A 69 -19.50 5.53 6.01
CA ASP A 69 -19.22 6.93 6.33
C ASP A 69 -19.14 7.78 5.05
N LEU A 70 -20.27 8.37 4.69
CA LEU A 70 -20.41 9.18 3.47
C LEU A 70 -19.46 10.39 3.48
N LYS A 71 -19.20 11.02 4.63
CA LYS A 71 -18.29 12.16 4.73
C LYS A 71 -16.88 11.76 4.35
N THR A 72 -16.42 10.61 4.84
CA THR A 72 -15.11 10.05 4.46
C THR A 72 -15.06 9.69 2.97
N LYS A 73 -16.12 9.08 2.43
CA LYS A 73 -16.16 8.67 1.02
C LYS A 73 -16.22 9.83 0.03
N LEU A 74 -16.83 10.95 0.40
CA LEU A 74 -16.82 12.18 -0.39
C LEU A 74 -15.42 12.78 -0.51
N GLN A 75 -14.56 12.62 0.50
CA GLN A 75 -13.16 13.06 0.42
C GLN A 75 -12.36 12.16 -0.52
N ASN A 76 -12.52 10.84 -0.36
CA ASN A 76 -11.92 9.86 -1.26
C ASN A 76 -12.64 8.50 -1.13
N PRO A 77 -13.08 7.87 -2.24
CA PRO A 77 -13.81 6.61 -2.18
C PRO A 77 -13.00 5.45 -1.59
N HIS A 78 -11.67 5.54 -1.59
CA HIS A 78 -10.81 4.54 -0.99
C HIS A 78 -10.62 4.73 0.51
N PHE A 79 -10.94 5.89 1.09
CA PHE A 79 -10.65 6.13 2.51
C PHE A 79 -11.60 5.33 3.40
N VAL A 80 -11.03 4.71 4.43
CA VAL A 80 -11.78 4.04 5.50
C VAL A 80 -11.04 4.22 6.82
N TYR A 81 -11.80 4.29 7.91
CA TYR A 81 -11.25 4.33 9.28
C TYR A 81 -11.61 3.05 10.01
N ILE A 82 -10.59 2.27 10.36
CA ILE A 82 -10.74 0.99 11.07
C ILE A 82 -10.42 1.21 12.55
N PRO A 83 -11.29 0.79 13.50
CA PRO A 83 -10.98 0.88 14.92
C PRO A 83 -9.72 0.08 15.29
N PHE A 84 -8.80 0.72 15.99
CA PHE A 84 -7.57 0.13 16.49
C PHE A 84 -7.22 0.77 17.83
N GLN A 85 -7.10 -0.05 18.89
CA GLN A 85 -6.78 0.42 20.24
C GLN A 85 -7.66 1.60 20.71
N GLY A 86 -8.97 1.50 20.47
CA GLY A 86 -9.94 2.53 20.85
C GLY A 86 -9.92 3.80 19.99
N LYS A 87 -9.06 3.88 18.97
CA LYS A 87 -8.96 5.04 18.08
C LYS A 87 -9.24 4.67 16.61
N PRO A 88 -9.81 5.58 15.81
CA PRO A 88 -9.93 5.36 14.37
C PRO A 88 -8.53 5.37 13.74
N ARG A 89 -8.21 4.34 12.95
CA ARG A 89 -6.98 4.26 12.18
C ARG A 89 -7.28 4.35 10.70
N PHE A 90 -6.69 5.33 10.04
CA PHE A 90 -6.81 5.52 8.61
C PHE A 90 -6.24 4.33 7.84
N CYS A 91 -6.98 3.90 6.82
CA CYS A 91 -6.50 3.00 5.79
C CYS A 91 -7.07 3.36 4.40
N PHE A 92 -6.32 3.00 3.36
CA PHE A 92 -6.69 3.12 1.96
C PHE A 92 -7.17 1.75 1.45
N ALA A 93 -8.46 1.66 1.11
CA ALA A 93 -9.12 0.47 0.58
C ALA A 93 -8.74 0.21 -0.88
N MET A 94 -7.57 -0.40 -1.07
CA MET A 94 -7.00 -0.76 -2.37
C MET A 94 -7.95 -1.64 -3.20
N THR A 95 -7.88 -1.54 -4.53
CA THR A 95 -8.54 -2.45 -5.46
C THR A 95 -7.52 -3.06 -6.42
N THR A 96 -7.83 -4.21 -7.03
CA THR A 96 -6.94 -4.84 -8.01
C THR A 96 -6.63 -3.91 -9.20
N PRO A 97 -7.62 -3.22 -9.82
CA PRO A 97 -7.33 -2.29 -10.91
C PRO A 97 -6.44 -1.12 -10.47
N TYR A 98 -6.66 -0.59 -9.26
CA TYR A 98 -5.86 0.51 -8.72
C TYR A 98 -4.39 0.10 -8.53
N LEU A 99 -4.16 -1.07 -7.91
CA LEU A 99 -2.81 -1.60 -7.68
C LEU A 99 -2.07 -1.88 -8.99
N LYS A 100 -2.75 -2.43 -10.00
CA LYS A 100 -2.16 -2.64 -11.34
C LYS A 100 -1.73 -1.31 -11.97
N LYS A 101 -2.60 -0.30 -11.95
CA LYS A 101 -2.30 1.04 -12.49
C LYS A 101 -1.13 1.73 -11.76
N LEU A 102 -1.01 1.54 -10.44
CA LEU A 102 0.13 2.05 -9.67
C LEU A 102 1.44 1.40 -10.12
N LEU A 103 1.47 0.07 -10.25
CA LEU A 103 2.64 -0.69 -10.68
C LEU A 103 3.08 -0.31 -12.09
N GLU A 104 2.12 -0.13 -13.01
CA GLU A 104 2.36 0.37 -14.36
C GLU A 104 3.00 1.76 -14.34
N SER A 105 2.50 2.67 -13.48
CA SER A 105 2.97 4.05 -13.37
C SER A 105 4.45 4.18 -12.95
N VAL A 106 5.00 3.17 -12.25
CA VAL A 106 6.42 3.13 -11.84
C VAL A 106 7.23 2.13 -12.67
N ASN A 107 6.64 1.52 -13.70
CA ASN A 107 7.23 0.46 -14.50
C ASN A 107 7.83 -0.66 -13.61
N LEU A 108 7.01 -1.19 -12.70
CA LEU A 108 7.35 -2.29 -11.80
C LEU A 108 6.45 -3.49 -12.11
N LYS A 109 7.04 -4.57 -12.67
CA LYS A 109 6.30 -5.72 -13.18
C LYS A 109 6.07 -6.76 -12.06
N LEU A 110 5.09 -6.53 -11.20
CA LEU A 110 4.65 -7.50 -10.17
C LEU A 110 3.27 -8.07 -10.50
N LYS A 111 3.03 -9.34 -10.16
CA LYS A 111 1.72 -9.97 -10.20
C LYS A 111 0.90 -9.50 -9.01
N VAL A 112 -0.34 -9.08 -9.26
CA VAL A 112 -1.29 -8.74 -8.20
C VAL A 112 -2.23 -9.91 -7.95
N LYS A 113 -2.17 -10.50 -6.76
CA LYS A 113 -3.10 -11.54 -6.29
C LYS A 113 -3.98 -10.97 -5.18
N LYS A 114 -5.27 -11.30 -5.19
CA LYS A 114 -6.22 -10.98 -4.12
C LYS A 114 -6.60 -12.27 -3.40
N SER A 115 -6.42 -12.29 -2.09
CA SER A 115 -6.96 -13.31 -1.18
C SER A 115 -8.16 -12.74 -0.42
N PRO A 116 -8.87 -13.55 0.40
CA PRO A 116 -9.97 -13.05 1.23
C PRO A 116 -9.55 -11.87 2.12
N HIS A 117 -8.32 -11.90 2.65
CA HIS A 117 -7.87 -10.95 3.66
C HIS A 117 -6.83 -9.94 3.16
N ASN A 118 -6.13 -10.23 2.05
CA ASN A 118 -5.00 -9.41 1.61
C ASN A 118 -4.92 -9.28 0.08
N TYR A 119 -4.30 -8.20 -0.35
CA TYR A 119 -3.63 -8.09 -1.64
C TYR A 119 -2.17 -8.49 -1.48
N ILE A 120 -1.65 -9.25 -2.43
CA ILE A 120 -0.27 -9.74 -2.47
C ILE A 120 0.32 -9.34 -3.83
N LEU A 121 1.44 -8.63 -3.81
CA LEU A 121 2.17 -8.21 -5.00
C LEU A 121 3.57 -8.84 -4.96
N ASN A 122 3.91 -9.65 -5.97
CA ASN A 122 5.20 -10.33 -6.09
C ASN A 122 5.59 -10.68 -7.53
#